data_AF-A0A0L6UHM2-F1
#
_entry.id   AF-A0A0L6UHM2-F1
#
_cell.length_a   1.000
_cell.length_b   1.000
_cell.length_c   1.000
_cell.angle_alpha   90.00
_cell.angle_beta   90.00
_cell.angle_gamma   90.00
#
_symmetry.space_group_name_H-M   'P 1'
#
loop_
_entity.id
_entity.type
_entity.pdbx_description
1 polymer ?
#
loop_
_entity_poly.entity_id
_entity_poly.type
_entity_poly.pdbx_seq_one_letter_code
_entity_poly.pdbx_strand_id
1 'polypeptide(L)'
;MDAINPTILKTTIEAIPFLTEDNFSSWRTQINVLFKLGGLLATTHKNVVTSKNKDNTIALWKAILKRFNSWEPSYQAQIYNQFAYIMFDSSNIENFITEVRVIIVKMEDVGIHLQEDIITYGLLRRLPSSLENIKKSITHSRKGKDIKPKILLDHLEIHLNELKVSCAVKSEATTIFTKEGQYIPGKHNPYS
;
A
#
# COMPACT_ATOMS: atom_id res chain seq x y z
N MET A 1 -29.58 8.61 -20.67
CA MET A 1 -28.80 7.41 -21.04
C MET A 1 -29.65 6.22 -20.65
N ASP A 2 -30.13 5.47 -21.63
CA ASP A 2 -30.97 4.30 -21.36
C ASP A 2 -30.12 3.22 -20.68
N ALA A 3 -30.64 2.69 -19.57
CA ALA A 3 -29.98 1.65 -18.80
C ALA A 3 -29.84 0.39 -19.66
N ILE A 4 -28.62 -0.14 -19.76
CA ILE A 4 -28.35 -1.36 -20.52
C ILE A 4 -29.09 -2.53 -19.85
N ASN A 5 -29.97 -3.20 -20.62
CA ASN A 5 -30.80 -4.29 -20.13
C ASN A 5 -29.92 -5.47 -19.67
N PRO A 6 -29.98 -5.87 -18.38
CA PRO A 6 -29.14 -6.95 -17.84
C PRO A 6 -29.40 -8.31 -18.51
N THR A 7 -30.60 -8.53 -19.06
CA THR A 7 -30.94 -9.72 -19.83
C THR A 7 -30.17 -9.76 -21.14
N ILE A 8 -30.03 -8.62 -21.83
CA ILE A 8 -29.25 -8.52 -23.08
C ILE A 8 -27.77 -8.78 -22.79
N LEU A 9 -27.25 -8.25 -21.68
CA LEU A 9 -25.87 -8.48 -21.27
C LEU A 9 -25.62 -9.98 -21.02
N LYS A 10 -26.53 -10.65 -20.30
CA LYS A 10 -26.44 -12.09 -20.00
C LYS A 10 -26.51 -12.95 -21.26
N THR A 11 -27.48 -12.72 -22.14
CA THR A 11 -27.61 -13.46 -23.41
C THR A 11 -26.40 -13.23 -24.31
N THR A 12 -25.83 -12.02 -24.32
CA THR A 12 -24.62 -11.72 -25.09
C THR A 12 -23.40 -12.46 -24.55
N ILE A 13 -23.28 -12.63 -23.23
CA ILE A 13 -22.21 -13.41 -22.59
C ILE A 13 -22.38 -14.92 -22.87
N GLU A 14 -23.61 -15.43 -22.81
CA GLU A 14 -23.93 -16.84 -23.09
C GLU A 14 -23.82 -17.19 -24.58
N ALA A 15 -23.98 -16.22 -25.48
CA ALA A 15 -23.82 -16.37 -26.93
C ALA A 15 -22.36 -16.27 -27.40
N ILE A 16 -21.40 -15.97 -26.52
CA ILE A 16 -19.98 -16.10 -26.84
C ILE A 16 -19.73 -17.60 -27.08
N PRO A 17 -19.40 -18.04 -28.31
CA PRO A 17 -19.17 -19.45 -28.57
C PRO A 17 -18.11 -19.98 -27.60
N PHE A 18 -18.28 -21.22 -27.13
CA PHE A 18 -17.26 -21.90 -26.33
C PHE A 18 -15.90 -21.65 -27.00
N LEU A 19 -14.94 -21.14 -26.22
CA LEU A 19 -13.60 -20.86 -26.71
C LEU A 19 -12.99 -22.17 -27.21
N THR A 20 -12.86 -22.27 -28.53
CA THR A 20 -12.25 -23.40 -29.24
C THR A 20 -10.94 -22.94 -29.87
N GLU A 21 -10.07 -23.88 -30.23
CA GLU A 21 -8.74 -23.55 -30.77
C GLU A 21 -8.82 -22.73 -32.06
N ASP A 22 -9.82 -22.99 -32.90
CA ASP A 22 -10.11 -22.32 -34.16
C ASP A 22 -10.65 -20.88 -33.98
N ASN A 23 -11.36 -20.58 -32.87
CA ASN A 23 -11.91 -19.24 -32.64
C ASN A 23 -11.03 -18.36 -31.71
N PHE A 24 -10.03 -18.95 -31.05
CA PHE A 24 -9.16 -18.29 -30.09
C PHE A 24 -8.41 -17.08 -30.67
N SER A 25 -7.89 -17.19 -31.90
CA SER A 25 -7.13 -16.10 -32.54
C SER A 25 -7.99 -14.86 -32.79
N SER A 26 -9.22 -15.07 -33.26
CA SER A 26 -10.19 -14.00 -33.52
C SER A 26 -10.65 -13.36 -32.22
N TRP A 27 -11.04 -14.18 -31.24
CA TRP A 27 -11.42 -13.72 -29.91
C TRP A 27 -10.30 -12.92 -29.22
N ARG A 28 -9.05 -13.42 -29.28
CA ARG A 28 -7.86 -12.74 -28.73
C ARG A 28 -7.64 -11.39 -29.40
N THR A 29 -7.86 -11.30 -30.71
CA THR A 29 -7.75 -10.05 -31.47
C THR A 29 -8.81 -9.05 -31.02
N GLN A 30 -10.07 -9.47 -30.87
CA GLN A 30 -11.17 -8.61 -30.40
C GLN A 30 -10.93 -8.10 -28.98
N ILE A 31 -10.50 -8.99 -28.07
CA ILE A 31 -10.14 -8.62 -26.70
C ILE A 31 -8.94 -7.65 -26.67
N ASN A 32 -7.90 -7.87 -27.49
CA ASN A 32 -6.77 -6.96 -27.61
C ASN A 32 -7.18 -5.57 -28.12
N VAL A 33 -8.12 -5.50 -29.06
CA VAL A 33 -8.66 -4.22 -29.56
C VAL A 33 -9.43 -3.50 -28.47
N LEU A 34 -10.31 -4.20 -27.73
CA LEU A 34 -11.02 -3.63 -26.58
C LEU A 34 -10.05 -3.10 -25.52
N PHE A 35 -8.99 -3.84 -25.20
CA PHE A 35 -7.96 -3.38 -24.27
C PHE A 35 -7.15 -2.18 -24.79
N LYS A 36 -6.87 -2.09 -26.08
CA LYS A 36 -6.23 -0.91 -26.68
C LYS A 36 -7.14 0.32 -26.62
N LEU A 37 -8.42 0.16 -26.97
CA LEU A 37 -9.41 1.22 -26.96
C LEU A 37 -9.70 1.74 -25.54
N GLY A 38 -9.68 0.86 -24.54
CA GLY A 38 -9.81 1.23 -23.13
C GLY A 38 -8.52 1.74 -22.47
N GLY A 39 -7.42 1.90 -23.20
CA GLY A 39 -6.14 2.36 -22.64
C GLY A 39 -5.42 1.36 -21.73
N LEU A 40 -5.88 0.10 -21.64
CA LEU A 40 -5.29 -0.93 -20.76
C LEU A 40 -3.90 -1.37 -21.18
N LEU A 41 -3.61 -1.41 -22.49
CA LEU A 41 -2.55 -2.27 -22.99
C LEU A 41 -1.14 -1.92 -22.46
N ALA A 42 -0.87 -0.64 -22.17
CA ALA A 42 0.44 -0.17 -21.74
C ALA A 42 0.80 -0.56 -20.28
N THR A 43 -0.19 -0.63 -19.38
CA THR A 43 0.02 -0.99 -17.96
C THR A 43 -0.38 -2.43 -17.63
N THR A 44 -1.20 -3.07 -18.48
CA THR A 44 -1.84 -4.37 -18.18
C THR A 44 -1.02 -5.58 -18.64
N HIS A 45 -0.13 -5.42 -19.63
CA HIS A 45 0.74 -6.52 -20.11
C HIS A 45 1.68 -7.06 -19.03
N LYS A 46 2.06 -6.24 -18.03
CA LYS A 46 3.06 -6.62 -17.03
C LYS A 46 2.52 -7.56 -15.94
N ASN A 47 1.20 -7.52 -15.67
CA ASN A 47 0.60 -8.20 -14.51
C ASN A 47 -0.49 -9.25 -14.86
N VAL A 48 -1.06 -9.24 -16.08
CA VAL A 48 -2.13 -10.18 -16.48
C VAL A 48 -1.60 -11.40 -17.23
N VAL A 49 -0.59 -11.20 -18.08
CA VAL A 49 0.06 -12.28 -18.84
C VAL A 49 1.41 -12.58 -18.21
N THR A 50 1.56 -13.80 -17.70
CA THR A 50 2.78 -14.31 -17.07
C THR A 50 3.30 -15.50 -17.85
N SER A 51 4.57 -15.88 -17.67
CA SER A 51 5.12 -17.10 -18.25
C SER A 51 4.34 -18.37 -17.85
N LYS A 52 3.59 -18.32 -16.75
CA LYS A 52 2.82 -19.46 -16.21
C LYS A 52 1.43 -19.62 -16.81
N ASN A 53 0.80 -18.52 -17.26
CA ASN A 53 -0.58 -18.56 -17.78
C ASN A 53 -0.68 -18.26 -19.28
N LYS A 54 0.41 -17.83 -19.94
CA LYS A 54 0.41 -17.47 -21.36
C LYS A 54 -0.09 -18.59 -22.27
N ASP A 55 0.28 -19.84 -21.97
CA ASP A 55 -0.08 -21.02 -22.77
C ASP A 55 -1.26 -21.81 -22.17
N ASN A 56 -1.85 -21.33 -21.07
CA ASN A 56 -3.04 -21.92 -20.46
C ASN A 56 -4.23 -20.96 -20.59
N THR A 57 -5.06 -21.21 -21.61
CA THR A 57 -6.22 -20.37 -21.97
C THR A 57 -7.19 -20.15 -20.80
N ILE A 58 -7.42 -21.16 -19.96
CA ILE A 58 -8.31 -21.05 -18.80
C ILE A 58 -7.69 -20.17 -17.71
N ALA A 59 -6.40 -20.35 -17.42
CA ALA A 59 -5.69 -19.55 -16.43
C ALA A 59 -5.56 -18.08 -16.88
N LEU A 60 -5.34 -17.87 -18.18
CA LEU A 60 -5.32 -16.54 -18.79
C LEU A 60 -6.68 -15.87 -18.72
N TRP A 61 -7.76 -16.58 -19.06
CA TRP A 61 -9.12 -16.06 -18.99
C TRP A 61 -9.53 -15.71 -17.55
N LYS A 62 -9.18 -16.56 -16.57
CA LYS A 62 -9.39 -16.26 -15.14
C LYS A 62 -8.62 -15.01 -14.70
N ALA A 63 -7.38 -14.83 -15.16
CA ALA A 63 -6.59 -13.64 -14.84
C ALA A 63 -7.19 -12.36 -15.45
N ILE A 64 -7.71 -12.46 -16.67
CA ILE A 64 -8.43 -11.37 -17.35
C ILE A 64 -9.73 -11.02 -16.61
N LEU A 65 -10.56 -12.00 -16.29
CA LEU A 65 -11.81 -11.79 -15.56
C LEU A 65 -11.56 -11.20 -14.16
N LYS A 66 -10.56 -11.72 -13.44
CA LYS A 66 -10.15 -11.17 -12.14
C LYS A 66 -9.77 -9.69 -12.26
N ARG A 67 -9.00 -9.33 -13.29
CA ARG A 67 -8.62 -7.94 -13.57
C ARG A 67 -9.84 -7.06 -13.87
N PHE A 68 -10.79 -7.57 -14.65
CA PHE A 68 -12.01 -6.84 -14.98
C PHE A 68 -12.89 -6.59 -13.74
N ASN A 69 -13.06 -7.60 -12.87
CA ASN A 69 -13.77 -7.44 -11.61
C ASN A 69 -13.03 -6.48 -10.65
N SER A 70 -11.70 -6.47 -10.67
CA SER A 70 -10.91 -5.49 -9.90
C SER A 70 -11.10 -4.05 -10.38
N TRP A 71 -11.70 -3.83 -11.55
CA TRP A 71 -12.04 -2.52 -12.09
C TRP A 71 -13.51 -2.14 -11.87
N GLU A 72 -14.28 -3.02 -11.21
CA GLU A 72 -15.64 -2.68 -10.83
C GLU A 72 -15.62 -1.48 -9.85
N PRO A 73 -16.44 -0.44 -10.07
CA PRO A 73 -16.46 0.73 -9.19
C PRO A 73 -16.72 0.40 -7.72
N SER A 74 -17.50 -0.66 -7.44
CA SER A 74 -17.76 -1.16 -6.09
C SER A 74 -16.50 -1.70 -5.42
N TYR A 75 -15.69 -2.46 -6.15
CA TYR A 75 -14.41 -2.99 -5.68
C TYR A 75 -13.38 -1.88 -5.50
N GLN A 76 -13.28 -0.96 -6.44
CA GLN A 76 -12.44 0.23 -6.32
C GLN A 76 -12.85 1.07 -5.09
N ALA A 77 -14.14 1.30 -4.88
CA ALA A 77 -14.65 1.98 -3.71
C ALA A 77 -14.30 1.24 -2.42
N GLN A 78 -14.37 -0.09 -2.40
CA GLN A 78 -13.97 -0.89 -1.23
C GLN A 78 -12.49 -0.72 -0.89
N ILE A 79 -11.60 -0.75 -1.89
CA ILE A 79 -10.15 -0.53 -1.70
C ILE A 79 -9.86 0.91 -1.26
N TYR A 80 -10.53 1.90 -1.86
CA TYR A 80 -10.41 3.29 -1.42
C TYR A 80 -10.88 3.46 0.03
N ASN A 81 -11.99 2.83 0.41
CA ASN A 81 -12.49 2.87 1.78
C ASN A 81 -11.49 2.26 2.77
N GLN A 82 -10.81 1.17 2.40
CA GLN A 82 -9.71 0.64 3.21
C GLN A 82 -8.63 1.70 3.44
N PHE A 83 -8.20 2.44 2.40
CA PHE A 83 -7.26 3.55 2.56
C PHE A 83 -7.83 4.67 3.45
N ALA A 84 -9.10 5.02 3.28
CA ALA A 84 -9.77 6.09 4.01
C ALA A 84 -9.85 5.81 5.52
N TYR A 85 -10.03 4.54 5.90
CA TYR A 85 -10.16 4.09 7.28
C TYR A 85 -8.86 3.75 7.99
N ILE A 86 -7.70 3.80 7.31
CA ILE A 86 -6.41 3.65 8.01
C ILE A 86 -6.30 4.73 9.08
N MET A 87 -6.19 4.30 10.34
CA MET A 87 -6.02 5.17 11.50
C MET A 87 -4.57 5.15 11.95
N PHE A 88 -4.06 6.30 12.37
CA PHE A 88 -2.74 6.37 12.98
C PHE A 88 -2.80 5.86 14.43
N ASP A 89 -1.89 4.94 14.75
CA ASP A 89 -1.70 4.42 16.10
C ASP A 89 -0.28 4.75 16.57
N SER A 90 -0.18 5.60 17.60
CA SER A 90 1.12 5.98 18.18
C SER A 90 1.83 4.83 18.89
N SER A 91 1.11 3.78 19.29
CA SER A 91 1.70 2.59 19.89
C SER A 91 2.30 1.64 18.85
N ASN A 92 1.87 1.74 17.58
CA ASN A 92 2.31 0.87 16.51
C ASN A 92 2.46 1.60 15.16
N ILE A 93 3.45 2.51 15.12
CA ILE A 93 3.80 3.28 13.93
C ILE A 93 4.20 2.34 12.77
N GLU A 94 4.82 1.20 13.07
CA GLU A 94 5.26 0.20 12.08
C GLU A 94 4.08 -0.42 11.32
N ASN A 95 2.99 -0.75 12.03
CA ASN A 95 1.76 -1.23 11.41
C ASN A 95 1.15 -0.18 10.48
N PHE A 96 1.05 1.07 10.94
CA PHE A 96 0.56 2.17 10.10
C PHE A 96 1.37 2.33 8.80
N ILE A 97 2.71 2.34 8.90
CA ILE A 97 3.59 2.42 7.72
C ILE A 97 3.30 1.25 6.75
N THR A 98 3.18 0.04 7.28
CA THR A 98 2.95 -1.17 6.49
C THR A 98 1.59 -1.14 5.79
N GLU A 99 0.51 -0.79 6.50
CA GLU A 99 -0.84 -0.68 5.94
C GLU A 99 -0.90 0.34 4.81
N VAL A 100 -0.26 1.51 5.01
CA VAL A 100 -0.20 2.55 3.98
C VAL A 100 0.57 2.07 2.75
N ARG A 101 1.73 1.41 2.91
CA ARG A 101 2.49 0.83 1.77
C ARG A 101 1.64 -0.18 1.01
N VAL A 102 0.97 -1.10 1.72
CA VAL A 102 0.14 -2.15 1.12
C VAL A 102 -1.04 -1.55 0.36
N ILE A 103 -1.75 -0.56 0.94
CA ILE A 103 -2.95 -0.04 0.30
C ILE A 103 -2.64 0.85 -0.91
N ILE A 104 -1.53 1.60 -0.90
CA ILE A 104 -1.12 2.40 -2.06
C ILE A 104 -0.86 1.49 -3.27
N VAL A 105 -0.13 0.39 -3.06
CA VAL A 105 0.11 -0.61 -4.12
C VAL A 105 -1.21 -1.22 -4.59
N LYS A 106 -2.11 -1.59 -3.66
CA LYS A 106 -3.43 -2.12 -4.03
C LYS A 106 -4.26 -1.11 -4.83
N MET A 107 -4.24 0.17 -4.45
CA MET A 107 -4.95 1.23 -5.17
C MET A 107 -4.44 1.35 -6.61
N GLU A 108 -3.13 1.31 -6.82
CA GLU A 108 -2.51 1.31 -8.16
C GLU A 108 -2.92 0.06 -8.96
N ASP A 109 -2.89 -1.12 -8.34
CA ASP A 109 -3.25 -2.39 -8.97
C ASP A 109 -4.70 -2.43 -9.48
N VAL A 110 -5.62 -1.78 -8.75
CA VAL A 110 -7.05 -1.68 -9.11
C VAL A 110 -7.36 -0.45 -9.97
N GLY A 111 -6.35 0.33 -10.34
CA GLY A 111 -6.49 1.48 -11.24
C GLY A 111 -6.92 2.78 -10.56
N ILE A 112 -6.90 2.86 -9.23
CA ILE A 112 -7.13 4.11 -8.50
C ILE A 112 -5.84 4.95 -8.54
N HIS A 113 -5.82 5.94 -9.43
CA HIS A 113 -4.69 6.86 -9.59
C HIS A 113 -5.02 8.19 -8.92
N LEU A 114 -4.41 8.45 -7.77
CA LEU A 114 -4.44 9.76 -7.10
C LEU A 114 -3.08 10.44 -7.21
N GLN A 115 -3.07 11.76 -7.22
CA GLN A 115 -1.81 12.52 -7.17
C GLN A 115 -1.10 12.30 -5.82
N GLU A 116 0.23 12.20 -5.85
CA GLU A 116 1.05 11.88 -4.68
C GLU A 116 0.84 12.88 -3.54
N ASP A 117 0.66 14.16 -3.85
CA ASP A 117 0.41 15.23 -2.90
C ASP A 117 -0.95 15.08 -2.19
N ILE A 118 -2.01 14.74 -2.92
CA ILE A 118 -3.34 14.48 -2.36
C ILE A 118 -3.28 13.33 -1.35
N ILE A 119 -2.64 12.22 -1.72
CA ILE A 119 -2.46 11.07 -0.82
C ILE A 119 -1.67 11.51 0.43
N THR A 120 -0.59 12.26 0.22
CA THR A 120 0.29 12.72 1.30
C THR A 120 -0.46 13.63 2.27
N TYR A 121 -1.18 14.64 1.79
CA TYR A 121 -1.98 15.52 2.64
C TYR A 121 -3.08 14.76 3.41
N GLY A 122 -3.71 13.78 2.77
CA GLY A 122 -4.67 12.88 3.41
C GLY A 122 -4.06 12.12 4.59
N LEU A 123 -2.83 11.62 4.43
CA LEU A 123 -2.08 10.92 5.48
C LEU A 123 -1.59 11.88 6.58
N LEU A 124 -1.06 13.04 6.22
CA LEU A 124 -0.60 14.06 7.17
C LEU A 124 -1.71 14.50 8.12
N ARG A 125 -2.95 14.61 7.62
CA ARG A 125 -4.12 14.98 8.43
C ARG A 125 -4.45 13.95 9.51
N ARG A 126 -4.01 12.70 9.36
CA ARG A 126 -4.25 11.61 10.32
C ARG A 126 -3.22 11.59 11.45
N LEU A 127 -2.08 12.23 11.27
CA LEU A 127 -1.03 12.23 12.30
C LEU A 127 -1.44 13.11 13.49
N PRO A 128 -1.14 12.67 14.73
CA PRO A 128 -1.37 13.45 15.93
C PRO A 128 -0.48 14.70 15.99
N SER A 129 -0.80 15.62 16.89
CA SER A 129 -0.03 16.84 17.11
C SER A 129 1.39 16.59 17.64
N SER A 130 1.67 15.42 18.21
CA SER A 130 3.03 15.04 18.61
C SER A 130 4.00 14.95 17.43
N LEU A 131 3.50 14.80 16.20
CA LEU A 131 4.29 14.68 14.97
C LEU A 131 4.22 15.95 14.10
N GLU A 132 3.89 17.11 14.68
CA GLU A 132 3.83 18.38 13.94
C GLU A 132 5.15 18.78 13.27
N ASN A 133 6.29 18.39 13.86
CA ASN A 133 7.61 18.59 13.26
C ASN A 133 7.72 17.89 11.89
N ILE A 134 7.27 16.63 11.79
CA ILE A 134 7.25 15.85 10.55
C ILE A 134 6.28 16.47 9.54
N LYS A 135 5.10 16.91 9.99
CA LYS A 135 4.15 17.60 9.09
C LYS A 135 4.76 18.85 8.48
N LYS A 136 5.44 19.66 9.29
CA LYS A 136 6.09 20.90 8.84
C LYS A 136 7.26 20.62 7.91
N SER A 137 8.12 19.63 8.22
CA SER A 137 9.29 19.31 7.38
C SER A 137 8.89 18.93 5.96
N ILE A 138 7.78 18.23 5.81
CA ILE A 138 7.26 17.79 4.51
C ILE A 138 6.55 18.95 3.78
N THR A 139 5.67 19.67 4.47
CA THR A 139 4.84 20.72 3.84
C THR A 139 5.62 21.98 3.45
N HIS A 140 6.73 22.29 4.13
CA HIS A 140 7.57 23.45 3.82
C HIS A 140 8.75 23.12 2.88
N SER A 141 8.73 21.94 2.24
CA SER A 141 9.70 21.62 1.19
C SER A 141 9.65 22.67 0.07
N ARG A 142 10.83 23.20 -0.28
CA ARG A 142 11.04 24.39 -1.13
C ARG A 142 10.45 24.27 -2.56
N LYS A 143 9.94 23.11 -2.98
CA LYS A 143 9.36 22.91 -4.33
C LYS A 143 8.12 22.00 -4.40
N GLY A 144 7.54 21.58 -3.27
CA GLY A 144 6.44 20.60 -3.27
C GLY A 144 6.79 19.21 -3.83
N LYS A 145 8.00 19.04 -4.41
CA LYS A 145 8.53 17.77 -4.94
C LYS A 145 8.67 16.69 -3.87
N ASP A 146 8.80 17.09 -2.62
CA ASP A 146 8.97 16.17 -1.50
C ASP A 146 7.62 15.81 -0.83
N ILE A 147 6.50 16.36 -1.32
CA ILE A 147 5.15 16.01 -0.84
C ILE A 147 4.73 14.70 -1.51
N LYS A 148 5.34 13.60 -1.03
CA LYS A 148 5.10 12.25 -1.54
C LYS A 148 4.84 11.29 -0.37
N PRO A 149 4.01 10.26 -0.56
CA PRO A 149 3.74 9.28 0.48
C PRO A 149 5.03 8.60 0.93
N LYS A 150 5.94 8.31 -0.01
CA LYS A 150 7.25 7.71 0.30
C LYS A 150 8.06 8.55 1.30
N ILE A 151 8.20 9.85 1.05
CA ILE A 151 8.96 10.76 1.91
C ILE A 151 8.35 10.82 3.32
N LEU A 152 7.00 10.87 3.40
CA LEU A 152 6.29 10.80 4.68
C LEU A 152 6.59 9.49 5.44
N LEU A 153 6.49 8.35 4.76
CA LEU A 153 6.75 7.05 5.38
C LEU A 153 8.21 6.91 5.83
N ASP A 154 9.15 7.43 5.03
CA ASP A 154 10.58 7.44 5.39
C ASP A 154 10.82 8.29 6.66
N HIS A 155 10.17 9.46 6.79
CA HIS A 155 10.23 10.26 8.02
C HIS A 155 9.67 9.53 9.24
N LEU A 156 8.55 8.81 9.09
CA LEU A 156 7.96 8.02 10.17
C LEU A 156 8.86 6.84 10.58
N GLU A 157 9.52 6.21 9.61
CA GLU A 157 10.47 5.12 9.84
C GLU A 157 11.72 5.63 10.60
N ILE A 158 12.24 6.80 10.23
CA ILE A 158 13.32 7.48 10.97
C ILE A 158 12.87 7.77 12.42
N HIS A 159 11.68 8.34 12.61
CA HIS A 159 11.17 8.65 13.94
C HIS A 159 11.00 7.40 14.81
N LEU A 160 10.49 6.31 14.25
CA LEU A 160 10.37 5.02 14.94
C LEU A 160 11.75 4.50 15.38
N ASN A 161 12.77 4.62 14.52
CA ASN A 161 14.13 4.21 14.84
C ASN A 161 14.75 5.07 15.96
N GLU A 162 14.52 6.39 15.95
CA GLU A 162 14.96 7.29 17.03
C GLU A 162 14.34 6.92 18.38
N LEU A 163 13.05 6.54 18.40
CA LEU A 163 12.38 6.06 19.61
C LEU A 163 12.99 4.75 20.12
N LYS A 164 13.26 3.80 19.22
CA LYS A 164 13.89 2.50 19.55
C LYS A 164 15.28 2.72 20.17
N VAL A 165 16.11 3.59 19.58
CA VAL A 165 17.45 3.94 20.10
C VAL A 165 17.35 4.64 21.46
N SER A 166 16.44 5.60 21.61
CA SER A 166 16.27 6.35 22.87
C SER A 166 15.81 5.47 24.03
N CYS A 167 14.99 4.45 23.77
CA CYS A 167 14.60 3.46 24.78
C CYS A 167 15.76 2.54 25.18
N ALA A 168 16.57 2.08 24.23
CA ALA A 168 17.71 1.20 24.50
C ALA A 168 18.75 1.89 25.41
N VAL A 169 19.06 3.16 25.14
CA VAL A 169 20.03 3.94 25.94
C VAL A 169 19.52 4.16 27.37
N LYS A 170 18.21 4.35 27.58
CA LYS A 170 17.62 4.48 28.93
C LYS A 170 17.72 3.18 29.73
N SER A 171 17.49 2.03 29.11
CA SER A 171 17.66 0.73 29.78
C SER A 171 19.13 0.42 30.12
N GLU A 172 20.07 0.79 29.27
CA GLU A 172 21.51 0.57 29.52
C GLU A 172 22.09 1.54 30.57
N ALA A 173 21.65 2.80 30.58
CA ALA A 173 22.04 3.74 31.64
C ALA A 173 21.55 3.27 33.02
N THR A 174 20.37 2.64 33.08
CA THR A 174 19.79 2.17 34.36
C THR A 174 20.54 0.95 34.92
N THR A 175 21.04 0.04 34.06
CA THR A 175 21.83 -1.13 34.50
C THR A 175 23.25 -0.80 34.95
N ILE A 176 23.83 0.30 34.46
CA ILE A 176 25.16 0.77 34.91
C ILE A 176 25.05 1.42 36.31
N PHE A 177 23.94 2.09 36.62
CA PHE A 177 23.73 2.76 37.92
C PHE A 177 23.29 1.82 39.06
N THR A 178 22.92 0.56 38.81
CA THR A 178 22.52 -0.39 39.88
C THR A 178 23.63 -1.28 40.41
N LYS A 179 24.89 -1.06 40.02
CA LYS A 179 26.05 -1.59 40.76
C LYS A 179 26.51 -0.61 41.85
N GLU A 180 25.58 -0.11 42.67
CA GLU A 180 25.99 0.45 43.96
C GLU A 180 26.50 -0.70 44.82
N GLY A 181 27.81 -0.69 45.07
CA GLY A 181 28.47 -1.58 46.00
C GLY A 181 27.74 -1.54 47.33
N GLN A 182 27.28 -2.71 47.77
CA GLN A 182 26.69 -2.92 49.08
C GLN A 182 27.71 -2.52 50.14
N TYR A 183 27.59 -1.29 50.67
CA TYR A 183 28.45 -0.81 51.74
C TYR A 183 28.07 -1.57 53.02
N ILE A 184 28.91 -2.52 53.42
CA ILE A 184 28.78 -3.24 54.68
C ILE A 184 29.32 -2.32 55.79
N PRO A 185 28.50 -1.83 56.74
CA PRO A 185 29.00 -1.03 57.85
C PRO A 185 29.76 -1.95 58.81
N GLY A 186 31.05 -1.67 59.06
CA GLY A 186 31.78 -2.32 60.16
C GLY A 186 33.17 -2.87 59.87
N LYS A 187 33.83 -2.53 58.75
CA LYS A 187 35.28 -2.84 58.58
C LYS A 187 36.09 -1.60 58.22
N HIS A 188 36.53 -0.87 59.23
CA HIS A 188 37.68 0.01 59.12
C HIS A 188 38.96 -0.83 59.15
N ASN A 189 39.84 -0.63 58.17
CA ASN A 189 41.18 -1.22 58.14
C ASN A 189 42.09 -0.43 59.09
N PRO A 190 42.75 -1.05 60.09
CA PRO A 190 43.54 -0.32 61.07
C PRO A 190 44.99 -0.17 60.59
N TYR A 191 45.24 0.46 59.45
CA TYR A 191 46.55 1.00 59.07
C TYR A 191 46.34 1.99 57.92
N SER A 192 46.05 3.25 58.26
CA SER A 192 46.49 4.43 57.51
C SER A 192 46.29 5.69 58.34
#